data_AF-A0A7J4PYQ1-F1
#
_entry.id   AF-A0A7J4PYQ1-F1
#
_cell.length_a   1.000
_cell.length_b   1.000
_cell.length_c   1.000
_cell.angle_alpha   90.00
_cell.angle_beta   90.00
_cell.angle_gamma   90.00
#
_symmetry.space_group_name_H-M   'P 1'
#
loop_
_entity.id
_entity.type
_entity.pdbx_description
1 polymer ?
#
loop_
_entity_poly.entity_id
_entity_poly.type
_entity_poly.pdbx_seq_one_letter_code
_entity_poly.pdbx_strand_id
1 'polypeptide(L)' 'MEKWRKNILEHHLDTTLILFELVLSVIFLLVAYLTGNIYFKGVGVGLVIAWVTSAIAYLYKKKMIKS' A
#
# COMPACT_ATOMS: atom_id res chain seq x y z
N MET A 1 9.81 23.86 -7.17
CA MET A 1 8.83 22.76 -7.01
C MET A 1 7.47 23.38 -6.77
N GLU A 2 6.45 23.00 -7.55
CA GLU A 2 5.10 23.53 -7.39
C GLU A 2 4.50 23.19 -6.01
N LYS A 3 3.82 24.16 -5.40
CA LYS A 3 3.25 24.07 -4.04
C LYS A 3 2.29 22.89 -3.86
N TRP A 4 1.53 22.53 -4.89
CA TRP A 4 0.54 21.44 -4.81
C TRP A 4 1.18 20.07 -4.59
N ARG A 5 2.34 19.83 -5.23
CA ARG A 5 3.07 18.57 -5.17
C ARG A 5 3.65 18.36 -3.77
N LYS A 6 4.17 19.43 -3.17
CA LYS A 6 4.74 19.40 -1.82
C LYS A 6 3.69 19.04 -0.76
N ASN A 7 2.48 19.57 -0.89
CA ASN A 7 1.40 19.35 0.07
C ASN A 7 0.89 17.88 0.08
N ILE A 8 0.83 17.25 -1.10
CA ILE A 8 0.46 15.83 -1.22
C ILE A 8 1.58 14.94 -0.62
N LEU A 9 2.83 15.28 -0.90
CA LEU A 9 4.00 14.56 -0.39
C LEU A 9 4.18 14.69 1.14
N GLU A 10 3.85 15.82 1.74
CA GLU A 10 4.02 16.02 3.18
C GLU A 10 2.84 15.47 4.01
N HIS A 11 1.60 15.54 3.51
CA HIS A 11 0.42 15.20 4.33
C HIS A 11 -0.26 13.87 4.00
N HIS A 12 -0.15 13.38 2.76
CA HIS A 12 -0.98 12.26 2.27
C HIS A 12 -0.18 11.14 1.61
N LEU A 13 1.15 11.24 1.59
CA LEU A 13 2.01 10.27 0.92
C LEU A 13 1.86 8.87 1.52
N ASP A 14 1.95 8.74 2.84
CA ASP A 14 1.80 7.46 3.54
C ASP A 14 0.46 6.79 3.21
N THR A 15 -0.64 7.55 3.28
CA THR A 15 -1.98 7.02 3.00
C THR A 15 -2.14 6.64 1.53
N THR A 16 -1.58 7.41 0.61
CA THR A 16 -1.65 7.15 -0.83
C THR A 16 -0.86 5.88 -1.19
N LEU A 17 0.33 5.71 -0.61
CA LEU A 17 1.16 4.51 -0.77
C LEU A 17 0.43 3.25 -0.28
N ILE A 18 -0.12 3.30 0.93
CA ILE A 18 -0.90 2.20 1.50
C ILE A 18 -2.09 1.85 0.59
N LEU A 19 -2.83 2.84 0.10
CA LEU A 19 -3.95 2.57 -0.80
C LEU A 19 -3.50 1.95 -2.12
N PHE A 20 -2.38 2.42 -2.66
CA PHE A 20 -1.82 1.93 -3.92
C PHE A 20 -1.33 0.48 -3.82
N GLU A 21 -0.65 0.12 -2.72
CA GLU A 21 -0.24 -1.26 -2.42
C GLU A 21 -1.45 -2.21 -2.35
N LEU A 22 -2.55 -1.79 -1.73
CA LEU A 22 -3.78 -2.57 -1.68
C LEU A 22 -4.32 -2.84 -3.09
N VAL A 23 -4.46 -1.79 -3.90
CA VAL A 23 -5.00 -1.89 -5.26
C VAL A 23 -4.13 -2.79 -6.12
N LEU A 24 -2.80 -2.66 -6.05
CA LEU A 24 -1.89 -3.57 -6.75
C LEU A 24 -2.06 -5.01 -6.28
N SER A 25 -2.17 -5.25 -4.97
CA SER A 25 -2.34 -6.61 -4.44
C SER A 25 -3.59 -7.29 -5.02
N VAL A 26 -4.70 -6.55 -5.13
CA VAL A 26 -5.98 -7.04 -5.66
C VAL A 26 -5.86 -7.34 -7.15
N ILE A 27 -5.22 -6.46 -7.93
CA ILE A 27 -4.97 -6.68 -9.35
C ILE A 27 -4.11 -7.93 -9.57
N PHE A 28 -3.01 -8.08 -8.82
CA PHE A 28 -2.13 -9.23 -8.95
C PHE A 28 -2.83 -10.54 -8.54
N LEU A 29 -3.66 -10.52 -7.49
CA LEU A 29 -4.45 -11.68 -7.10
C LEU A 29 -5.51 -12.04 -8.15
N LEU A 30 -6.19 -11.05 -8.75
CA LEU A 30 -7.13 -11.26 -9.86
C LEU A 30 -6.44 -11.85 -11.08
N VAL A 31 -5.30 -11.28 -11.49
CA VAL A 31 -4.49 -11.80 -12.60
C VAL A 31 -4.00 -13.22 -12.31
N ALA A 32 -3.58 -13.50 -11.08
CA ALA A 32 -3.16 -14.82 -10.65
C ALA A 32 -4.31 -15.84 -10.69
N TYR A 33 -5.52 -15.42 -10.33
CA TYR A 33 -6.71 -16.25 -10.39
C TYR A 33 -7.08 -16.60 -11.85
N LEU A 34 -7.05 -15.60 -12.74
CA LEU A 34 -7.36 -15.80 -14.16
C LEU A 34 -6.30 -16.63 -14.91
N THR A 35 -5.02 -16.43 -14.57
CA THR A 35 -3.90 -17.09 -15.27
C THR A 35 -3.53 -18.45 -14.64
N GLY A 36 -4.01 -18.75 -13.43
CA GLY A 36 -3.62 -19.95 -12.67
C GLY A 36 -2.14 -20.00 -12.27
N ASN A 37 -1.40 -18.91 -12.46
CA ASN A 37 0.05 -18.87 -12.30
C ASN A 37 0.46 -18.60 -10.84
N ILE A 38 1.23 -19.54 -10.28
CA ILE A 38 1.71 -19.53 -8.90
C ILE A 38 2.62 -18.33 -8.61
N TYR A 39 3.35 -17.83 -9.62
CA TYR A 39 4.22 -16.66 -9.47
C TYR A 39 3.42 -15.41 -9.08
N PHE A 40 2.33 -15.12 -9.79
CA PHE A 40 1.47 -13.98 -9.48
C PHE A 40 0.72 -14.15 -8.15
N LYS A 41 0.41 -15.38 -7.73
CA LYS A 41 -0.10 -15.64 -6.38
C LYS A 41 0.93 -15.23 -5.31
N GLY A 42 2.20 -15.60 -5.50
CA GLY A 42 3.28 -15.20 -4.59
C GLY A 42 3.43 -13.69 -4.49
N VAL A 43 3.45 -12.99 -5.63
CA VAL A 43 3.53 -11.51 -5.68
C VAL A 43 2.31 -10.87 -5.01
N GLY A 44 1.10 -11.37 -5.30
CA GLY A 44 -0.13 -10.86 -4.68
C GLY A 44 -0.14 -11.01 -3.16
N VAL A 45 0.23 -12.17 -2.64
CA VAL A 45 0.32 -12.40 -1.18
C VAL A 45 1.41 -11.51 -0.55
N GLY A 46 2.57 -11.36 -1.20
CA GLY A 46 3.63 -10.47 -0.75
C GLY A 46 3.18 -9.00 -0.65
N LEU A 47 2.42 -8.52 -1.63
CA LEU A 47 1.82 -7.18 -1.62
C LEU A 47 0.79 -7.01 -0.49
N VAL A 48 -0.02 -8.04 -0.20
CA VAL A 48 -0.95 -8.00 0.94
C VAL A 48 -0.19 -7.87 2.26
N ILE A 49 0.92 -8.60 2.44
CA ILE A 49 1.74 -8.52 3.65
C ILE A 49 2.35 -7.11 3.78
N ALA A 50 2.93 -6.59 2.70
CA ALA A 50 3.51 -5.25 2.66
C ALA A 50 2.47 -4.18 3.04
N TRP A 51 1.26 -4.30 2.48
CA TRP A 51 0.13 -3.44 2.81
C TRP A 51 -0.21 -3.47 4.31
N VAL A 52 -0.32 -4.67 4.90
CA VAL A 52 -0.61 -4.81 6.34
C VAL A 52 0.48 -4.16 7.18
N THR A 53 1.76 -4.37 6.85
CA THR A 53 2.87 -3.73 7.57
C THR A 53 2.85 -2.21 7.47
N SER A 54 2.60 -1.65 6.27
CA SER A 54 2.47 -0.21 6.07
C SER A 54 1.27 0.37 6.84
N ALA A 55 0.14 -0.34 6.86
CA ALA A 55 -1.04 0.06 7.63
C ALA A 55 -0.77 0.09 9.15
N ILE A 56 -0.10 -0.94 9.68
CA ILE A 56 0.30 -0.98 11.10
C ILE A 56 1.26 0.17 11.43
N ALA A 57 2.27 0.41 10.59
CA ALA A 57 3.21 1.51 10.76
C ALA A 57 2.50 2.88 10.79
N TYR A 58 1.52 3.09 9.91
CA TYR A 58 0.71 4.30 9.89
C TYR A 58 -0.12 4.47 11.18
N LEU A 59 -0.74 3.39 11.68
CA LEU A 59 -1.48 3.42 12.94
C LEU A 59 -0.58 3.75 14.14
N TYR A 60 0.62 3.18 14.19
CA TYR A 60 1.61 3.48 15.22
C TYR A 60 2.09 4.93 15.15
N LYS A 61 2.43 5.43 13.95
CA LYS A 61 2.79 6.84 13.72
C LYS A 61 1.69 7.78 14.20
N LYS A 62 0.43 7.49 13.84
CA LYS A 62 -0.73 8.27 14.27
C LYS A 62 -0.94 8.26 15.79
N LYS A 63 -0.68 7.12 16.46
CA LYS A 63 -0.77 6.99 17.92
C LYS A 63 0.33 7.77 18.65
N MET A 64 1.56 7.74 18.14
CA MET A 64 2.71 8.46 18.70
C MET A 64 2.59 9.98 18.57
N ILE A 65 2.12 10.50 17.42
CA ILE A 65 1.95 11.95 17.20
C ILE A 65 0.86 12.56 18.10
N LYS A 66 -0.06 11.74 18.61
CA LYS A 66 -1.18 12.18 19.44
C LYS A 66 -0.94 12.01 20.95
N SER A 67 0.23 11.50 21.35
CA SER A 67 0.60 11.23 22.75
C SER A 67 1.49 12.31 23.34
#